data_AF-A0A925WND3-F1
#
_entry.id   AF-A0A925WND3-F1
#
_cell.length_a   1.000
_cell.length_b   1.000
_cell.length_c   1.000
_cell.angle_alpha   90.00
_cell.angle_beta   90.00
_cell.angle_gamma   90.00
#
_symmetry.space_group_name_H-M   'P 1'
#
loop_
_entity.id
_entity.type
_entity.pdbx_description
1 polymer ?
#
loop_
_entity_poly.entity_id
_entity_poly.type
_entity_poly.pdbx_seq_one_letter_code
_entity_poly.pdbx_strand_id
1 'polypeptide(L)'
;MTTILFIRHAVNDYVKTGKLAGWLPDVHLNDEGVAQAAALGVRLIDAPLKQLYASPLDRTLETAAAIQQHHPHLTVQHNTEIGEVR
;
A
#
# COMPACT_ATOMS: atom_id res chain seq x y z
N MET A 1 22.65 -0.44 10.69
CA MET A 1 21.35 -0.92 11.20
C MET A 1 20.32 -0.71 10.12
N THR A 2 19.45 -1.70 9.88
CA THR A 2 18.41 -1.62 8.84
C THR A 2 17.05 -1.43 9.50
N THR A 3 16.30 -0.42 9.07
CA THR A 3 14.94 -0.15 9.53
C THR A 3 13.95 -0.61 8.48
N ILE A 4 12.92 -1.35 8.89
CA ILE A 4 11.84 -1.80 8.02
C ILE A 4 10.55 -1.16 8.51
N LEU A 5 9.82 -0.50 7.61
CA LEU A 5 8.51 0.06 7.89
C LEU A 5 7.44 -0.89 7.38
N PHE A 6 6.56 -1.36 8.27
CA PHE A 6 5.40 -2.17 7.90
C PHE A 6 4.17 -1.28 7.74
N ILE A 7 3.55 -1.35 6.57
CA ILE A 7 2.42 -0.51 6.19
C ILE A 7 1.29 -1.43 5.74
N ARG A 8 0.13 -1.33 6.39
CA ARG A 8 -1.10 -1.95 5.88
C ARG A 8 -1.66 -1.10 4.74
N HIS A 9 -2.23 -1.73 3.72
CA HIS A 9 -2.94 -0.99 2.67
C HIS A 9 -4.04 -0.11 3.26
N ALA A 10 -4.31 1.01 2.60
CA ALA A 10 -5.40 1.91 2.99
C ALA A 10 -6.78 1.25 2.80
N VAL A 11 -7.82 1.85 3.37
CA VAL A 11 -9.15 1.24 3.44
C VAL A 11 -9.82 1.08 2.06
N ASN A 12 -10.67 0.05 1.96
CA ASN A 12 -11.55 -0.21 0.81
C ASN A 12 -12.97 -0.51 1.31
N ASP A 13 -13.92 -0.73 0.39
CA ASP A 13 -15.32 -0.93 0.77
C ASP A 13 -15.63 -2.26 1.43
N TYR A 14 -14.79 -3.29 1.26
CA TYR A 14 -14.98 -4.57 1.95
C TYR A 14 -14.91 -4.42 3.47
N VAL A 15 -14.08 -3.50 3.97
CA VAL A 15 -13.96 -3.21 5.41
C VAL A 15 -15.31 -2.80 6.00
N LYS A 16 -16.11 -2.00 5.27
CA LYS A 16 -17.44 -1.56 5.72
C LYS A 16 -18.46 -2.69 5.76
N THR A 17 -18.27 -3.72 4.95
CA THR A 17 -19.17 -4.89 4.88
C THR A 17 -18.86 -5.97 5.91
N GLY A 18 -17.75 -5.86 6.65
CA GLY A 18 -17.26 -6.90 7.55
C GLY A 18 -16.78 -8.16 6.81
N LYS A 19 -16.63 -8.11 5.48
CA LYS A 19 -16.14 -9.22 4.66
C LYS A 19 -14.65 -9.09 4.40
N LEU A 20 -13.98 -10.22 4.31
CA LEU A 20 -12.57 -10.28 3.91
C LEU A 20 -12.49 -10.31 2.37
N ALA A 21 -11.84 -9.30 1.79
CA ALA A 21 -11.57 -9.27 0.35
C ALA A 21 -10.56 -10.36 -0.08
N GLY A 22 -9.63 -10.73 0.80
CA GLY A 22 -8.58 -11.70 0.51
C GLY A 22 -7.82 -11.33 -0.77
N TRP A 23 -7.80 -12.27 -1.72
CA TRP A 23 -7.17 -12.16 -3.04
C TRP A 23 -8.17 -11.89 -4.17
N LEU A 24 -9.36 -11.37 -3.86
CA LEU A 24 -10.29 -10.94 -4.90
C LEU A 24 -9.62 -9.90 -5.80
N PRO A 25 -9.65 -10.08 -7.13
CA PRO A 25 -9.16 -9.08 -8.07
C PRO A 25 -10.07 -7.83 -8.04
N ASP A 26 -9.56 -6.72 -8.57
CA ASP A 26 -10.32 -5.48 -8.75
C ASP A 26 -10.84 -4.88 -7.43
N VAL A 27 -10.17 -5.17 -6.31
CA VAL A 27 -10.45 -4.54 -5.01
C VAL A 27 -9.48 -3.38 -4.78
N HIS A 28 -9.97 -2.21 -5.13
CA HIS A 28 -9.28 -0.92 -5.04
C HIS A 28 -9.53 -0.21 -3.71
N LEU A 29 -8.72 0.81 -3.41
CA LEU A 29 -8.99 1.77 -2.35
C LEU A 29 -10.30 2.51 -2.64
N ASN A 30 -11.07 2.80 -1.59
CA ASN A 30 -12.20 3.73 -1.71
C ASN A 30 -11.73 5.17 -1.49
N ASP A 31 -12.63 6.15 -1.59
CA ASP A 31 -12.27 7.58 -1.46
C ASP A 31 -11.53 7.90 -0.15
N GLU A 32 -11.94 7.29 0.96
CA GLU A 32 -11.25 7.41 2.24
C GLU A 32 -9.85 6.79 2.18
N GLY A 33 -9.72 5.62 1.56
CA GLY A 33 -8.45 4.93 1.34
C GLY A 33 -7.48 5.74 0.49
N VAL A 34 -7.97 6.39 -0.57
CA VAL A 34 -7.16 7.28 -1.41
C VAL A 34 -6.63 8.45 -0.57
N ALA A 35 -7.47 9.08 0.24
CA ALA A 35 -7.05 10.15 1.15
C ALA A 35 -6.03 9.68 2.20
N GLN A 36 -6.21 8.48 2.77
CA GLN A 36 -5.26 7.86 3.69
C GLN A 36 -3.90 7.60 3.02
N ALA A 37 -3.90 7.04 1.81
CA ALA A 37 -2.69 6.75 1.05
C ALA A 37 -1.93 8.05 0.70
N ALA A 38 -2.63 9.10 0.28
CA ALA A 38 -2.04 10.41 0.02
C ALA A 38 -1.41 11.01 1.29
N ALA A 39 -2.11 10.98 2.42
CA ALA A 39 -1.59 11.48 3.70
C ALA A 39 -0.36 10.69 4.17
N LEU A 40 -0.34 9.38 3.93
CA LEU A 40 0.82 8.53 4.21
C LEU A 40 2.03 8.91 3.33
N GLY A 41 1.81 9.14 2.04
CA GLY A 41 2.85 9.61 1.11
C GLY A 41 3.51 10.89 1.61
N VAL A 42 2.70 11.89 1.98
CA VAL A 42 3.18 13.15 2.57
C VAL A 42 3.94 12.90 3.88
N ARG A 43 3.42 12.05 4.77
CA ARG A 43 4.08 11.73 6.05
C ARG A 43 5.47 11.11 5.87
N LEU A 44 5.70 10.42 4.76
CA LEU A 44 6.95 9.72 4.49
C LEU A 44 7.89 10.47 3.53
N ILE A 45 7.61 11.72 3.17
CA ILE A 45 8.41 12.47 2.17
C ILE A 45 9.90 12.55 2.54
N ASP A 46 10.23 12.81 3.81
CA ASP A 46 11.61 12.93 4.29
C ASP A 46 12.20 11.60 4.80
N ALA A 47 11.42 10.51 4.72
CA ALA A 47 11.91 9.20 5.15
C ALA A 47 13.01 8.73 4.19
N PRO A 48 14.18 8.26 4.68
CA PRO A 48 15.31 7.85 3.83
C PRO A 48 15.08 6.46 3.20
N LEU A 49 13.95 6.28 2.52
CA LEU A 49 13.55 5.03 1.90
C LEU A 49 14.53 4.65 0.79
N LYS A 50 14.95 3.39 0.78
CA LYS A 50 15.87 2.84 -0.24
C LYS A 50 15.22 1.77 -1.10
N GLN A 51 14.13 1.17 -0.61
CA GLN A 51 13.43 0.06 -1.24
C GLN A 51 11.94 0.19 -0.90
N LEU A 52 11.07 -0.21 -1.83
CA LEU A 52 9.62 -0.20 -1.67
C LEU A 52 9.07 -1.53 -2.20
N TYR A 53 8.45 -2.31 -1.32
CA TYR A 53 7.85 -3.60 -1.65
C TYR A 53 6.35 -3.55 -1.41
N ALA A 54 5.58 -4.21 -2.27
CA ALA A 54 4.14 -4.35 -2.12
C ALA A 54 3.69 -5.74 -2.57
N SER A 55 2.61 -6.24 -1.97
CA SER A 55 1.94 -7.42 -2.50
C SER A 55 1.35 -7.12 -3.89
N PRO A 56 1.03 -8.13 -4.71
CA PRO A 56 0.48 -7.89 -6.05
C PRO A 56 -1.00 -7.45 -6.04
N LEU A 57 -1.59 -7.15 -4.88
CA LEU A 57 -3.00 -6.77 -4.76
C LEU A 57 -3.19 -5.27 -5.05
N ASP A 58 -4.23 -4.91 -5.80
CA ASP A 58 -4.47 -3.54 -6.30
C ASP A 58 -4.40 -2.49 -5.19
N ARG A 59 -5.20 -2.65 -4.13
CA ARG A 59 -5.18 -1.78 -2.94
C ARG A 59 -3.79 -1.60 -2.29
N THR A 60 -2.93 -2.63 -2.32
CA THR A 60 -1.56 -2.51 -1.80
C THR A 60 -0.65 -1.75 -2.75
N LEU A 61 -0.81 -1.95 -4.06
CA LEU A 61 -0.07 -1.22 -5.09
C LEU A 61 -0.47 0.25 -5.12
N GLU A 62 -1.76 0.57 -4.97
CA GLU A 62 -2.27 1.95 -4.88
C GLU A 62 -1.72 2.68 -3.66
N THR A 63 -1.67 2.01 -2.51
CA THR A 63 -1.07 2.57 -1.29
C THR A 63 0.42 2.83 -1.49
N ALA A 64 1.15 1.89 -2.11
CA ALA A 64 2.58 2.03 -2.40
C ALA A 64 2.86 3.13 -3.45
N ALA A 65 1.99 3.28 -4.46
CA ALA A 65 2.11 4.31 -5.49
C ALA A 65 2.02 5.72 -4.88
N ALA A 66 1.14 5.94 -3.89
CA ALA A 66 1.07 7.22 -3.18
C ALA A 66 2.37 7.56 -2.43
N ILE A 67 3.10 6.55 -1.92
CA ILE A 67 4.45 6.75 -1.35
C ILE A 67 5.46 7.05 -2.47
N GLN A 68 5.42 6.28 -3.56
CA GLN A 68 6.34 6.43 -4.71
C GLN A 68 6.25 7.82 -5.36
N GLN A 69 5.08 8.47 -5.37
CA GLN A 69 4.91 9.84 -5.87
C GLN A 69 5.87 10.84 -5.23
N HIS A 70 6.23 10.63 -3.95
CA HIS A 70 7.19 11.47 -3.23
C HIS A 70 8.63 10.92 -3.24
N HIS A 71 8.81 9.69 -3.74
CA HIS A 71 10.09 8.99 -3.85
C HIS A 71 10.31 8.45 -5.28
N PRO A 72 10.39 9.33 -6.31
CA PRO A 72 10.35 8.92 -7.72
C PRO A 72 11.54 8.07 -8.18
N HIS A 73 12.60 8.03 -7.38
CA HIS A 73 13.77 7.19 -7.61
C HIS A 73 13.56 5.72 -7.19
N LEU A 74 12.47 5.42 -6.48
CA LEU A 74 12.10 4.06 -6.07
C LEU A 74 11.18 3.42 -7.12
N THR A 75 11.35 2.12 -7.32
CA THR A 75 10.40 1.28 -8.06
C THR A 75 9.66 0.39 -7.07
N VAL A 76 8.33 0.29 -7.21
CA VAL A 76 7.51 -0.65 -6.42
C VAL A 76 7.86 -2.08 -6.85
N GLN A 77 8.46 -2.85 -5.94
CA GLN A 77 8.80 -4.24 -6.17
C GLN A 77 7.65 -5.14 -5.72
N HIS A 78 7.12 -5.92 -6.66
CA HIS A 78 6.05 -6.85 -6.37
C HIS A 78 6.60 -8.07 -5.62
N ASN A 79 6.02 -8.38 -4.47
CA ASN A 79 6.39 -9.54 -3.67
C ASN A 79 5.14 -10.33 -3.28
N THR A 80 4.98 -11.53 -3.83
CA THR A 80 3.84 -12.42 -3.57
C THR A 80 3.84 -13.02 -2.16
N GLU A 81 5.00 -13.08 -1.49
CA GLU A 81 5.17 -13.70 -0.16
C GLU A 81 4.62 -12.81 0.97
N ILE A 82 4.32 -11.55 0.68
CA ILE A 82 3.75 -10.58 1.64
C ILE A 82 2.28 -10.24 1.36
N GLY A 83 1.58 -11.11 0.62
CA GLY A 83 0.15 -10.98 0.38
C GLY A 83 -0.72 -11.38 1.58
N GLU A 84 -2.03 -11.18 1.46
CA GLU A 84 -2.99 -11.64 2.46
C GLU A 84 -2.95 -13.17 2.63
N VAL A 85 -3.46 -13.63 3.78
CA VAL A 85 -3.64 -15.07 4.06
C VAL A 85 -4.53 -15.70 2.98
N ARG A 86 -4.15 -16.91 2.54
CA ARG A 86 -4.91 -17.76 1.62
C ARG A 86 -5.73 -18.80 2.36
#